data_AF-A0A7D5MJF5-F1
#
_entry.id   AF-A0A7D5MJF5-F1
#
_cell.length_a   1.000
_cell.length_b   1.000
_cell.length_c   1.000
_cell.angle_alpha   90.00
_cell.angle_beta   90.00
_cell.angle_gamma   90.00
#
_symmetry.space_group_name_H-M   'P 1'
#
loop_
_entity.id
_entity.type
_entity.pdbx_description
1 polymer ?
#
loop_
_entity_poly.entity_id
_entity_poly.type
_entity_poly.pdbx_seq_one_letter_code
_entity_poly.pdbx_strand_id
1 'polypeptide(L)'
;MNTGLVTSEKFDVRMFVNGRYSRFDDTVPASGRPGTTDTNETASDFFTNGNLIARYKFTNWLAVTSQLTLSHYNSNTERTGTDWGLSTATTNSRKLASFSLRALSR
;
A
#
# COMPACT_ATOMS: atom_id res chain seq x y z
N MET A 1 8.55 7.77 14.83
CA MET A 1 7.14 7.35 14.64
C MET A 1 6.70 6.62 15.90
N ASN A 2 5.59 7.05 16.51
CA ASN A 2 5.03 6.44 17.71
C ASN A 2 4.02 5.35 17.29
N THR A 3 4.35 4.08 17.49
CA THR A 3 3.39 2.98 17.36
C THR A 3 2.58 2.91 18.64
N GLY A 4 1.27 3.20 18.58
CA GLY A 4 0.36 2.99 19.70
C GLY A 4 0.25 1.49 20.00
N LEU A 5 0.89 1.05 21.08
CA LEU A 5 0.87 -0.32 21.56
C LEU A 5 0.02 -0.37 22.82
N VAL A 6 -1.13 -1.06 22.76
CA VAL A 6 -1.92 -1.41 23.94
C VAL A 6 -1.84 -2.91 24.07
N THR A 7 -1.05 -3.38 25.04
CA THR A 7 -0.76 -4.80 25.23
C THR A 7 -0.92 -5.20 26.68
N SER A 8 -1.44 -6.39 26.89
CA SER A 8 -1.66 -7.06 28.17
C SER A 8 -1.57 -8.58 27.94
N GLU A 9 -1.52 -9.38 29.00
CA GLU A 9 -1.48 -10.84 28.87
C GLU A 9 -2.66 -11.44 28.09
N LYS A 10 -3.83 -10.78 28.11
CA LYS A 10 -5.06 -11.27 27.46
C LYS A 10 -5.39 -10.56 26.15
N PHE A 11 -4.86 -9.36 25.93
CA PHE A 11 -5.26 -8.51 24.83
C PHE A 11 -4.07 -7.75 24.26
N ASP A 12 -3.90 -7.80 22.94
CA ASP A 12 -2.80 -7.16 22.23
C ASP A 12 -3.34 -6.46 20.98
N VAL A 13 -3.15 -5.15 20.91
CA VAL A 13 -3.50 -4.34 19.73
C VAL A 13 -2.24 -3.70 19.17
N ARG A 14 -2.03 -3.91 17.88
CA ARG A 14 -0.92 -3.35 17.13
C ARG A 14 -1.42 -2.63 15.91
N MET A 15 -0.85 -1.45 15.67
CA MET A 15 -1.07 -0.69 14.46
C MET A 15 0.24 -0.49 13.72
N PHE A 16 0.24 -0.82 12.43
CA PHE A 16 1.37 -0.60 11.53
C PHE A 16 0.92 0.30 10.39
N VAL A 17 1.67 1.36 10.13
CA VAL A 17 1.46 2.22 8.96
C VAL A 17 2.77 2.23 8.19
N ASN A 18 2.72 1.75 6.96
CA ASN A 18 3.86 1.71 6.06
C ASN A 18 3.51 2.52 4.81
N GLY A 19 4.43 3.37 4.38
CA GLY A 19 4.31 4.13 3.14
C GLY A 19 5.56 3.96 2.30
N ARG A 20 5.40 3.97 0.98
CA ARG A 20 6.50 4.06 0.02
C ARG A 20 6.15 5.13 -1.01
N TYR A 21 7.11 6.01 -1.27
CA TYR A 21 7.09 6.92 -2.39
C TYR A 21 8.25 6.56 -3.32
N SER A 22 7.98 6.50 -4.63
CA SER A 22 9.00 6.27 -5.65
C SER A 22 8.82 7.28 -6.77
N ARG A 23 9.91 7.80 -7.31
CA ARG A 23 9.95 8.63 -8.51
C ARG A 23 10.97 8.03 -9.46
N PHE A 24 10.60 7.87 -10.72
CA PHE A 24 11.44 7.27 -11.74
C PHE A 24 11.15 7.89 -13.10
N ASP A 25 12.13 7.80 -13.99
CA ASP A 25 11.96 8.19 -15.38
C ASP A 25 11.49 6.97 -16.17
N ASP A 26 10.39 7.12 -16.90
CA ASP A 26 9.79 6.13 -17.77
C ASP A 26 10.08 6.53 -19.22
N THR A 27 10.94 5.77 -19.90
CA THR A 27 11.30 6.04 -21.29
C THR A 27 10.21 5.51 -22.20
N VAL A 28 9.44 6.40 -22.81
CA VAL A 28 8.47 6.05 -23.83
C VAL A 28 9.17 5.96 -25.19
N PRO A 29 9.19 4.78 -25.82
CA PRO A 29 9.86 4.60 -27.10
C PRO A 29 9.16 5.40 -28.21
N ALA A 30 9.94 5.87 -29.16
CA ALA A 30 9.45 6.55 -30.35
C ALA A 30 8.36 5.72 -31.06
N SER A 31 7.29 6.38 -31.50
CA SER A 31 6.10 5.74 -32.11
C SER A 31 6.34 5.10 -33.50
N GLY A 32 7.59 4.91 -33.90
CA GLY A 32 7.99 4.36 -35.20
C GLY A 32 7.71 5.28 -36.40
N ARG A 33 7.22 6.51 -36.16
CA ARG A 33 6.99 7.52 -37.19
C ARG A 33 8.28 8.29 -37.48
N PRO A 34 8.58 8.65 -38.75
CA PRO A 34 9.74 9.48 -39.06
C PRO A 34 9.70 10.79 -38.27
N GLY A 35 10.77 11.10 -37.54
CA GLY A 35 10.91 12.32 -36.75
C GLY A 35 10.47 12.22 -35.28
N THR A 36 10.05 11.04 -34.79
CA THR A 36 9.83 10.84 -33.36
C THR A 36 11.08 10.26 -32.69
N THR A 37 11.45 10.82 -31.53
CA THR A 37 12.54 10.34 -30.67
C THR A 37 11.95 9.80 -29.38
N ASP A 38 12.72 8.96 -28.68
CA ASP A 38 12.36 8.52 -27.35
C ASP A 38 12.19 9.74 -26.42
N THR A 39 11.17 9.70 -25.58
CA THR A 39 10.90 10.75 -24.60
C THR A 39 10.96 10.15 -23.20
N ASN A 40 11.68 10.82 -22.30
CA ASN A 40 11.66 10.46 -20.88
C ASN A 40 10.48 11.17 -20.22
N GLU A 41 9.60 10.38 -19.61
CA GLU A 41 8.48 10.85 -18.81
C GLU A 41 8.83 10.69 -17.34
N THR A 42 8.41 11.63 -16.49
CA THR A 42 8.59 11.43 -15.06
C THR A 42 7.33 10.78 -14.51
N ALA A 43 7.49 9.63 -13.86
CA ALA A 43 6.43 8.95 -13.14
C ALA A 43 6.68 9.01 -11.62
N SER A 44 5.59 9.05 -10.87
CA SER A 44 5.63 9.00 -9.42
C SER A 44 4.55 8.06 -8.87
N ASP A 45 4.96 7.23 -7.93
CA ASP A 45 4.13 6.24 -7.28
C ASP A 45 4.12 6.47 -5.77
N PHE A 46 2.91 6.52 -5.22
CA PHE A 46 2.66 6.59 -3.79
C PHE A 46 1.84 5.37 -3.35
N PHE A 47 2.37 4.62 -2.39
CA PHE A 47 1.69 3.52 -1.73
C PHE A 47 1.65 3.78 -0.23
N THR A 48 0.49 3.61 0.38
CA THR A 48 0.33 3.61 1.84
C THR A 48 -0.52 2.43 2.27
N ASN A 49 -0.17 1.83 3.41
CA ASN A 49 -0.85 0.69 3.99
C ASN A 49 -0.92 0.82 5.51
N GLY A 50 -2.14 0.83 6.05
CA GLY A 50 -2.43 0.72 7.48
C GLY A 50 -2.94 -0.68 7.82
N ASN A 51 -2.37 -1.30 8.85
CA ASN A 51 -2.83 -2.57 9.40
C ASN A 51 -3.12 -2.38 10.90
N LEU A 52 -4.34 -2.70 11.31
CA LEU A 52 -4.76 -2.79 12.70
C LEU A 52 -5.00 -4.25 13.02
N ILE A 53 -4.23 -4.80 13.95
CA ILE A 53 -4.34 -6.20 14.40
C ILE A 53 -4.73 -6.17 15.86
N ALA A 54 -5.83 -6.84 16.20
CA ALA A 54 -6.28 -7.02 17.57
C ALA A 54 -6.35 -8.52 17.88
N ARG A 55 -5.73 -8.92 18.98
CA ARG A 55 -5.75 -10.29 19.48
C ARG A 55 -6.35 -10.32 20.87
N TYR A 56 -7.27 -11.26 21.09
CA TYR A 56 -7.84 -11.54 22.40
C TYR A 56 -7.66 -13.03 22.74
N LYS A 57 -7.05 -13.29 23.90
CA LYS A 57 -6.80 -14.61 24.44
C LYS A 57 -7.93 -14.96 25.42
N PHE A 58 -8.83 -15.84 25.00
CA PHE A 58 -9.94 -16.34 25.84
C PHE A 58 -9.43 -17.25 26.94
N THR A 59 -8.52 -18.17 26.58
CA THR A 59 -7.92 -19.16 27.47
C THR A 59 -6.45 -19.32 27.14
N ASN A 60 -5.71 -20.09 27.95
CA ASN A 60 -4.32 -20.41 27.65
C ASN A 60 -4.12 -21.20 26.33
N TRP A 61 -5.18 -21.77 25.78
CA TRP A 61 -5.15 -22.60 24.57
C TRP A 61 -5.99 -22.03 23.42
N LEU A 62 -6.63 -20.87 23.59
CA LEU A 62 -7.49 -20.28 22.57
C LEU A 62 -7.34 -18.77 22.48
N ALA A 63 -7.10 -18.28 21.27
CA ALA A 63 -7.17 -16.85 20.96
C ALA A 63 -7.93 -16.58 19.66
N VAL A 64 -8.55 -15.41 19.62
CA VAL A 64 -9.06 -14.80 18.40
C VAL A 64 -8.12 -13.69 17.99
N THR A 65 -7.90 -13.58 16.68
CA THR A 65 -7.20 -12.45 16.06
C THR A 65 -8.09 -11.87 14.98
N SER A 66 -8.36 -10.57 15.08
CA SER A 66 -8.95 -9.78 14.00
C SER A 66 -7.88 -8.88 13.39
N GLN A 67 -7.96 -8.69 12.08
CA GLN A 67 -7.08 -7.79 11.35
C GLN A 67 -7.89 -6.97 10.36
N LEU A 68 -7.68 -5.65 10.40
CA LEU A 68 -8.18 -4.69 9.44
C LEU A 68 -7.00 -4.09 8.67
N THR A 69 -7.03 -4.22 7.35
CA THR A 69 -6.02 -3.66 6.45
C THR A 69 -6.68 -2.66 5.51
N LEU A 70 -6.06 -1.48 5.40
CA LEU A 70 -6.44 -0.38 4.51
C LEU A 70 -5.21 -0.02 3.68
N SER A 71 -5.27 -0.21 2.37
CA SER A 71 -4.18 0.17 1.47
C SER A 71 -4.67 1.11 0.40
N HIS A 72 -3.83 2.07 0.03
CA HIS A 72 -4.09 3.05 -1.00
C HIS A 72 -2.85 3.17 -1.89
N TYR A 73 -3.07 3.09 -3.20
CA TYR A 73 -2.06 3.26 -4.23
C TYR A 73 -2.51 4.37 -5.16
N ASN A 74 -1.57 5.26 -5.47
CA ASN A 74 -1.74 6.32 -6.44
C ASN A 74 -0.48 6.36 -7.33
N SER A 75 -0.67 6.35 -8.64
CA SER A 75 0.38 6.52 -9.64
C SER A 75 0.01 7.68 -10.54
N ASN A 76 0.97 8.56 -10.82
CA ASN A 76 0.83 9.66 -11.74
C ASN A 76 2.03 9.70 -12.69
N THR A 77 1.75 9.77 -13.99
CA THR A 77 2.76 9.98 -15.03
C THR A 77 2.56 11.36 -15.65
N GLU A 78 3.59 12.20 -15.60
CA GLU A 78 3.63 13.50 -16.28
C GLU A 78 4.39 13.35 -17.60
N ARG A 79 3.68 13.48 -18.74
CA ARG A 79 4.27 13.43 -20.08
C ARG A 79 4.77 14.81 -20.49
N THR A 80 6.07 14.95 -20.75
CA THR A 80 6.67 16.19 -21.26
C THR A 80 7.00 16.03 -22.75
N GLY A 81 5.97 16.09 -23.60
CA GLY A 81 6.10 16.04 -25.06
C GLY A 81 5.05 16.91 -25.74
N THR A 82 5.48 17.76 -26.67
CA THR A 82 4.80 18.95 -27.21
C THR A 82 3.45 18.74 -27.89
N ASP A 83 2.94 17.51 -28.03
CA ASP A 83 1.64 17.24 -28.67
C ASP A 83 0.66 16.36 -27.85
N TRP A 84 0.98 15.95 -26.62
CA TRP A 84 0.14 15.00 -25.87
C TRP A 84 0.12 15.29 -24.36
N GLY A 85 -0.64 16.33 -23.96
CA GLY A 85 -0.82 16.76 -22.56
C GLY A 85 -1.74 15.90 -21.70
N LEU A 86 -1.67 14.56 -21.81
CA LEU A 86 -2.48 13.64 -21.00
C LEU A 86 -1.64 13.07 -19.85
N SER A 87 -1.85 13.61 -18.64
CA SER A 87 -1.48 12.93 -17.40
C SER A 87 -2.48 11.80 -17.14
N THR A 88 -2.01 10.58 -16.98
CA THR A 88 -2.83 9.45 -16.52
C THR A 88 -2.54 9.18 -15.07
N ALA A 89 -3.53 9.43 -14.22
CA ALA A 89 -3.50 9.07 -12.81
C ALA A 89 -4.27 7.76 -12.58
N THR A 90 -3.63 6.77 -11.98
CA THR A 90 -4.30 5.53 -11.54
C THR A 90 -4.37 5.51 -10.03
N THR A 91 -5.57 5.44 -9.47
CA THR A 91 -5.78 5.34 -8.02
C THR A 91 -6.55 4.07 -7.70
N ASN A 92 -5.99 3.23 -6.82
CA ASN A 92 -6.63 2.02 -6.33
C ASN A 92 -6.61 1.98 -4.80
N SER A 93 -7.73 1.58 -4.20
CA SER A 93 -7.83 1.42 -2.74
C SER A 93 -8.33 0.01 -2.42
N ARG A 94 -7.72 -0.63 -1.42
CA ARG A 94 -8.10 -1.96 -0.94
C ARG A 94 -8.44 -1.90 0.53
N LYS A 95 -9.56 -2.51 0.90
CA LYS A 95 -9.96 -2.77 2.29
C LYS A 95 -10.06 -4.28 2.48
N LEU A 96 -9.47 -4.79 3.54
CA LEU A 96 -9.56 -6.21 3.91
C LEU A 96 -9.82 -6.29 5.40
N ALA A 97 -10.88 -7.01 5.78
CA ALA A 97 -11.13 -7.41 7.16
C ALA A 97 -11.00 -8.93 7.22
N SER A 98 -10.27 -9.42 8.22
CA SER A 98 -10.09 -10.86 8.45
C SER A 98 -10.25 -11.18 9.92
N PHE A 99 -10.78 -12.36 10.20
CA PHE A 99 -11.00 -12.89 11.52
C PHE A 99 -10.50 -14.33 11.56
N SER A 100 -9.75 -14.67 12.60
CA SER A 100 -9.23 -16.01 12.78
C SER A 100 -9.35 -16.46 14.22
N LEU A 101 -9.74 -17.72 14.40
CA LEU A 101 -9.69 -18.43 15.67
C LEU A 101 -8.48 -19.37 15.61
N ARG A 102 -7.61 -19.31 16.61
CA ARG A 102 -6.39 -20.13 16.66
C ARG A 102 -6.28 -20.83 18.01
N ALA A 103 -6.08 -22.14 17.96
CA ALA A 103 -5.61 -22.91 19.10
C ALA A 103 -4.15 -22.54 19.41
N LEU A 104 -3.85 -22.28 20.68
CA LEU A 104 -2.50 -21.98 21.15
C LEU A 104 -1.87 -23.29 21.63
N SER A 105 -0.72 -23.64 21.09
CA SER A 105 0.10 -24.72 21.65
C SER A 105 0.63 -24.30 23.02
N ARG A 106 0.74 -25.27 23.93
CA ARG A 106 1.34 -25.07 25.26
C ARG A 106 2.82 -24.76 25.14
#